data_AF-A0A1G8PAV4-F1
#
_entry.id   AF-A0A1G8PAV4-F1
#
_cell.length_a   1.000
_cell.length_b   1.000
_cell.length_c   1.000
_cell.angle_alpha   90.00
_cell.angle_beta   90.00
_cell.angle_gamma   90.00
#
_symmetry.space_group_name_H-M   'P 1'
#
loop_
_entity.id
_entity.type
_entity.pdbx_description
1 polymer ?
#
loop_
_entity_poly.entity_id
_entity_poly.type
_entity_poly.pdbx_seq_one_letter_code
_entity_poly.pdbx_strand_id
1 'polypeptide(L)'
;MSVLGEVPQGLPAFAIPWITTADIVPVLIGGCAVALVSFADTSVLSRVYAARTRSYVDPNQEMVALGAVNLAAGLFQGFAVSSSSSRTPVAEAAGAKTQLTGIIGALAVALLLVVVPDLLKNLPTSALAAVVSASAIGLIEVADLRRIYRIQRWEFWLSIACTAGVAVLGAVEGIGLAIVIAVIELLWDAWRPYSAVLGRADGVKGYHDITRYPDARLIPGLVLFRWDAPLFFANAELFHDRVLDAVVSSPTPVRWLVVAAEPITSVDVTSADMLAELIETLHAAGIQLCFAEMKDPVKDKLKRFGLFERLGDATFFPTIGTTVSRYLETHAVDWVDWVDWVDERR
;
A
#
# COMPACT_ATOMS: atom_id res chain seq x y z
N MET A 1 42.42 -25.31 9.32
CA MET A 1 41.14 -24.58 9.48
C MET A 1 41.49 -23.14 9.79
N SER A 2 40.93 -22.19 9.05
CA SER A 2 41.02 -20.78 9.42
C SER A 2 40.31 -20.57 10.75
N VAL A 3 40.94 -19.81 11.63
CA VAL A 3 40.37 -19.34 12.89
C VAL A 3 40.11 -17.84 12.79
N LEU A 4 39.32 -17.30 13.72
CA LEU A 4 38.93 -15.89 13.73
C LEU A 4 40.13 -14.93 13.75
N GLY A 5 41.21 -15.28 14.46
CA GLY A 5 42.38 -14.41 14.59
C GLY A 5 42.23 -13.38 15.72
N GLU A 6 43.08 -12.37 15.75
CA GLU A 6 43.09 -11.38 16.84
C GLU A 6 41.86 -10.47 16.76
N VAL A 7 41.14 -10.36 17.89
CA VAL A 7 39.99 -9.48 18.05
C VAL A 7 40.47 -8.19 18.74
N PRO A 8 40.04 -6.99 18.30
CA PRO A 8 40.38 -5.74 18.96
C PRO A 8 40.07 -5.80 20.45
N GLN A 9 41.06 -5.50 21.30
CA GLN A 9 40.88 -5.49 22.75
C GLN A 9 40.33 -4.14 23.22
N GLY A 10 39.40 -4.19 24.18
CA GLY A 10 38.81 -3.00 24.79
C GLY A 10 37.56 -2.49 24.08
N LEU A 11 37.06 -1.36 24.57
CA LEU A 11 35.87 -0.70 24.02
C LEU A 11 36.25 0.16 22.81
N PRO A 12 35.36 0.29 21.81
CA PRO A 12 35.60 1.15 20.67
C PRO A 12 35.80 2.60 21.11
N ALA A 13 36.81 3.26 20.54
CA ALA A 13 37.09 4.66 20.83
C ALA A 13 36.10 5.56 20.09
N PHE A 14 35.83 6.74 20.68
CA PHE A 14 35.10 7.79 19.99
C PHE A 14 35.91 8.29 18.78
N ALA A 15 35.30 8.30 17.60
CA ALA A 15 35.88 8.79 16.37
C ALA A 15 34.84 9.56 15.56
N ILE A 16 35.23 10.72 15.03
CA ILE A 16 34.40 11.44 14.06
C ILE A 16 34.72 10.85 12.67
N PRO A 17 33.73 10.24 11.97
CA PRO A 17 33.97 9.70 10.64
C PRO A 17 34.32 10.83 9.66
N TRP A 18 35.48 10.72 9.02
CA TRP A 18 35.93 11.68 8.02
C TRP A 18 35.40 11.29 6.64
N ILE A 19 34.59 12.15 6.03
CA ILE A 19 33.99 11.92 4.70
C ILE A 19 34.71 12.83 3.70
N THR A 20 35.30 12.25 2.65
CA THR A 20 35.86 13.03 1.54
C THR A 20 34.77 13.35 0.51
N THR A 21 35.03 14.30 -0.39
CA THR A 21 34.08 14.64 -1.47
C THR A 21 33.74 13.46 -2.37
N ALA A 22 34.66 12.49 -2.51
CA ALA A 22 34.43 11.27 -3.28
C ALA A 22 33.46 10.30 -2.57
N ASP A 23 33.38 10.35 -1.24
CA ASP A 23 32.57 9.44 -0.44
C ASP A 23 31.13 9.92 -0.24
N ILE A 24 30.84 11.21 -0.53
CA ILE A 24 29.52 11.80 -0.30
C ILE A 24 28.42 11.01 -1.01
N VAL A 25 28.60 10.72 -2.31
CA VAL A 25 27.59 10.02 -3.11
C VAL A 25 27.40 8.56 -2.64
N PRO A 26 28.47 7.74 -2.51
CA PRO A 26 28.34 6.38 -1.97
C PRO A 26 27.73 6.32 -0.57
N VAL A 27 28.13 7.21 0.34
CA VAL A 27 27.62 7.26 1.72
C VAL A 27 26.15 7.65 1.73
N LEU A 28 25.73 8.60 0.90
CA LEU A 28 24.34 9.03 0.86
C LEU A 28 23.42 7.95 0.26
N ILE A 29 23.83 7.34 -0.86
CA ILE A 29 23.04 6.25 -1.48
C ILE A 29 22.99 5.02 -0.57
N GLY A 30 24.15 4.54 -0.10
CA GLY A 30 24.23 3.39 0.80
C GLY A 30 23.54 3.65 2.14
N GLY A 31 23.71 4.86 2.69
CA GLY A 31 23.06 5.29 3.93
C GLY A 31 21.53 5.35 3.80
N CYS A 32 21.00 5.90 2.71
CA CYS A 32 19.56 5.89 2.44
C CYS A 32 19.02 4.46 2.28
N ALA A 33 19.73 3.59 1.55
CA ALA A 33 19.32 2.20 1.39
C ALA A 33 19.29 1.46 2.74
N VAL A 34 20.35 1.56 3.53
CA VAL A 34 20.42 0.95 4.86
C VAL A 34 19.35 1.53 5.79
N ALA A 35 19.14 2.85 5.79
CA ALA A 35 18.12 3.48 6.61
C ALA A 35 16.70 2.98 6.27
N LEU A 36 16.37 2.84 4.98
CA LEU A 36 15.08 2.30 4.53
C LEU A 36 14.88 0.86 4.98
N VAL A 37 15.91 0.02 4.86
CA VAL A 37 15.86 -1.39 5.27
C VAL A 37 15.75 -1.52 6.78
N SER A 38 16.58 -0.80 7.53
CA SER A 38 16.55 -0.79 8.99
C SER A 38 15.21 -0.27 9.52
N PHE A 39 14.63 0.73 8.87
CA PHE A 39 13.28 1.21 9.16
C PHE A 39 12.23 0.15 8.87
N ALA A 40 12.24 -0.46 7.69
CA ALA A 40 11.25 -1.47 7.31
C ALA A 40 11.28 -2.67 8.27
N ASP A 41 12.48 -3.21 8.56
CA ASP A 41 12.68 -4.32 9.48
C ASP A 41 12.21 -3.99 10.90
N THR A 42 12.66 -2.85 11.45
CA THR A 42 12.27 -2.40 12.79
C THR A 42 10.77 -2.13 12.89
N SER A 43 10.18 -1.49 11.89
CA SER A 43 8.76 -1.15 11.86
C SER A 43 7.88 -2.40 11.78
N VAL A 44 8.29 -3.41 10.99
CA VAL A 44 7.61 -4.72 10.93
C VAL A 44 7.70 -5.45 12.26
N LEU A 45 8.91 -5.59 12.81
CA LEU A 45 9.12 -6.31 14.06
C LEU A 45 8.37 -5.64 15.21
N SER A 46 8.47 -4.31 15.34
CA SER A 46 7.80 -3.55 16.39
C SER A 46 6.27 -3.69 16.31
N ARG A 47 5.66 -3.70 15.11
CA ARG A 47 4.20 -3.96 14.95
C ARG A 47 3.81 -5.38 15.34
N VAL A 48 4.58 -6.39 14.92
CA VAL A 48 4.31 -7.80 15.26
C VAL A 48 4.33 -7.98 16.77
N TYR A 49 5.31 -7.39 17.45
CA TYR A 49 5.44 -7.46 18.90
C TYR A 49 4.36 -6.63 19.60
N ALA A 50 4.05 -5.41 19.14
CA ALA A 50 2.98 -4.59 19.71
C ALA A 50 1.64 -5.34 19.72
N ALA A 51 1.32 -6.06 18.64
CA ALA A 51 0.13 -6.89 18.55
C ALA A 51 0.16 -8.07 19.52
N ARG A 52 1.31 -8.74 19.68
CA ARG A 52 1.46 -9.89 20.60
C ARG A 52 1.41 -9.48 22.07
N THR A 53 2.12 -8.42 22.45
CA THR A 53 2.20 -7.93 23.82
C THR A 53 1.06 -6.99 24.20
N ARG A 54 0.16 -6.67 23.25
CA ARG A 54 -0.92 -5.68 23.39
C ARG A 54 -0.40 -4.32 23.87
N SER A 55 0.77 -3.93 23.40
CA SER A 55 1.37 -2.64 23.71
C SER A 55 1.15 -1.66 22.56
N TYR A 56 1.27 -0.38 22.88
CA TYR A 56 1.30 0.68 21.88
C TYR A 56 2.76 0.92 21.47
N VAL A 57 2.98 1.14 20.17
CA VAL A 57 4.27 1.56 19.60
C VAL A 57 4.02 2.83 18.81
N ASP A 58 4.79 3.88 19.10
CA ASP A 58 4.83 5.11 18.32
C ASP A 58 5.87 4.97 17.19
N PRO A 59 5.48 4.90 15.91
CA PRO A 59 6.41 4.76 14.80
C PRO A 59 7.41 5.92 14.70
N ASN A 60 7.01 7.14 15.06
CA ASN A 60 7.91 8.30 15.01
C ASN A 60 8.99 8.18 16.09
N GLN A 61 8.62 7.71 17.28
CA GLN A 61 9.58 7.48 18.36
C GLN A 61 10.59 6.38 18.01
N GLU A 62 10.14 5.30 17.38
CA GLU A 62 11.03 4.24 16.87
C GLU A 62 12.03 4.77 15.84
N MET A 63 11.58 5.66 14.93
CA MET A 63 12.48 6.29 13.95
C MET A 63 13.53 7.18 14.60
N VAL A 64 13.14 8.00 15.58
CA VAL A 64 14.08 8.84 16.33
C VAL A 64 15.10 7.97 17.09
N ALA A 65 14.64 6.90 17.73
CA ALA A 65 15.52 5.98 18.45
C ALA A 65 16.51 5.26 17.51
N LEU A 66 16.02 4.77 16.37
CA LEU A 66 16.84 4.10 15.35
C LEU A 66 17.91 5.06 14.79
N GLY A 67 17.54 6.32 14.50
CA GLY A 67 18.46 7.35 14.06
C GLY A 67 19.53 7.67 15.11
N ALA A 68 19.12 7.88 16.36
CA ALA A 68 20.04 8.17 17.46
C ALA A 68 21.04 7.03 17.71
N VAL A 69 20.58 5.78 17.66
CA VAL A 69 21.42 4.59 17.80
C VAL A 69 22.41 4.46 16.65
N ASN A 70 22.01 4.73 15.40
CA ASN A 70 22.91 4.66 14.25
C ASN A 70 23.94 5.79 14.22
N LEU A 71 23.57 7.00 14.69
CA LEU A 71 24.53 8.08 14.91
C LEU A 71 25.56 7.70 15.98
N ALA A 72 25.11 7.14 17.10
CA ALA A 72 26.00 6.63 18.15
C ALA A 72 26.90 5.52 17.61
N ALA A 73 26.36 4.55 16.86
CA ALA A 73 27.16 3.49 16.24
C ALA A 73 28.26 4.07 15.35
N GLY A 74 27.95 5.03 14.48
CA GLY A 74 28.94 5.69 13.62
C GLY A 74 30.06 6.40 14.40
N LEU A 75 29.73 7.06 15.51
CA LEU A 75 30.70 7.74 16.39
C LEU A 75 31.60 6.78 17.17
N PHE A 76 31.15 5.53 17.37
CA PHE A 76 31.90 4.47 18.04
C PHE A 76 32.36 3.38 17.06
N GLN A 77 32.62 3.75 15.80
CA GLN A 77 33.20 2.89 14.76
C GLN A 77 32.38 1.62 14.46
N GLY A 78 31.09 1.64 14.77
CA GLY A 78 30.14 0.56 14.52
C GLY A 78 29.52 0.62 13.13
N PHE A 79 29.00 -0.52 12.69
CA PHE A 79 28.15 -0.60 11.51
C PHE A 79 26.74 -0.13 11.83
N ALA A 80 25.97 0.18 10.79
CA ALA A 80 24.55 0.47 10.94
C ALA A 80 23.82 -0.72 11.58
N VAL A 81 22.86 -0.42 12.44
CA VAL A 81 22.09 -1.40 13.21
C VAL A 81 20.59 -1.22 13.00
N SER A 82 19.86 -2.32 13.11
CA SER A 82 18.41 -2.40 13.06
C SER A 82 17.88 -3.29 14.19
N SER A 83 16.58 -3.57 14.17
CA SER A 83 15.98 -4.60 14.99
C SER A 83 16.58 -6.00 14.73
N SER A 84 16.32 -6.96 15.62
CA SER A 84 16.83 -8.32 15.48
C SER A 84 15.72 -9.35 15.54
N SER A 85 15.27 -9.78 14.35
CA SER A 85 14.26 -10.83 14.17
C SER A 85 14.70 -12.21 14.67
N SER A 86 16.00 -12.42 14.95
CA SER A 86 16.52 -13.65 15.54
C SER A 86 16.74 -13.59 17.05
N ARG A 87 17.11 -12.43 17.62
CA ARG A 87 17.39 -12.30 19.06
C ARG A 87 16.17 -11.93 19.88
N THR A 88 15.28 -11.08 19.35
CA THR A 88 14.07 -10.64 20.08
C THR A 88 13.14 -11.81 20.42
N PRO A 89 12.85 -12.77 19.51
CA PRO A 89 12.04 -13.94 19.87
C PRO A 89 12.70 -14.86 20.89
N VAL A 90 14.02 -15.02 20.83
CA VAL A 90 14.77 -15.83 21.81
C VAL A 90 14.69 -15.18 23.20
N ALA A 91 14.85 -13.85 23.28
CA ALA A 91 14.71 -13.11 24.52
C ALA A 91 13.28 -13.21 25.09
N GLU A 92 12.26 -13.04 24.24
CA GLU A 92 10.85 -13.20 24.62
C GLU A 92 10.56 -14.62 25.13
N ALA A 93 11.01 -15.65 24.41
CA ALA A 93 10.85 -17.06 24.81
C ALA A 93 11.57 -17.38 26.12
N ALA A 94 12.68 -16.71 26.41
CA ALA A 94 13.38 -16.77 27.70
C ALA A 94 12.68 -15.98 28.82
N GLY A 95 11.55 -15.31 28.52
CA GLY A 95 10.74 -14.58 29.49
C GLY A 95 11.14 -13.11 29.68
N ALA A 96 11.83 -12.49 28.72
CA ALA A 96 12.16 -11.07 28.77
C ALA A 96 10.89 -10.20 28.79
N LYS A 97 10.84 -9.23 29.72
CA LYS A 97 9.68 -8.31 29.90
C LYS A 97 10.05 -6.83 29.83
N THR A 98 11.34 -6.50 29.88
CA THR A 98 11.83 -5.12 29.92
C THR A 98 13.05 -4.96 29.02
N GLN A 99 13.36 -3.71 28.68
CA GLN A 99 14.55 -3.36 27.88
C GLN A 99 15.88 -3.65 28.62
N LEU A 100 15.83 -4.00 29.91
CA LEU A 100 17.00 -4.40 30.69
C LEU A 100 17.73 -5.60 30.09
N THR A 101 17.01 -6.47 29.37
CA THR A 101 17.61 -7.59 28.63
C THR A 101 18.66 -7.10 27.61
N GLY A 102 18.40 -5.99 26.92
CA GLY A 102 19.35 -5.39 25.99
C GLY A 102 20.59 -4.83 26.70
N ILE A 103 20.40 -4.18 27.86
CA ILE A 103 21.49 -3.64 28.68
C ILE A 103 22.39 -4.77 29.20
N ILE A 104 21.80 -5.84 29.74
CA ILE A 104 22.56 -7.00 30.23
C ILE A 104 23.33 -7.65 29.07
N GLY A 105 22.70 -7.78 27.90
CA GLY A 105 23.37 -8.27 26.70
C GLY A 105 24.56 -7.41 26.30
N ALA A 106 24.41 -6.09 26.29
CA ALA A 106 25.50 -5.15 25.97
C ALA A 106 26.64 -5.24 26.99
N LEU A 107 26.33 -5.33 28.30
CA LEU A 107 27.34 -5.50 29.35
C LEU A 107 28.09 -6.83 29.24
N ALA A 108 27.39 -7.92 28.90
CA ALA A 108 28.02 -9.22 28.68
C ALA A 108 28.99 -9.19 27.48
N VAL A 109 28.60 -8.52 26.38
CA VAL A 109 29.48 -8.32 25.21
C VAL A 109 30.69 -7.46 25.58
N ALA A 110 30.49 -6.35 26.30
CA ALA A 110 31.57 -5.50 26.76
C ALA A 110 32.56 -6.25 27.67
N LEU A 111 32.05 -7.06 28.61
CA LEU A 111 32.86 -7.89 29.49
C LEU A 111 33.68 -8.92 28.70
N LEU A 112 33.07 -9.58 27.71
CA LEU A 112 33.75 -10.54 26.85
C LEU A 112 34.92 -9.90 26.10
N LEU A 113 34.73 -8.69 25.55
CA LEU A 113 35.77 -7.95 24.83
C LEU A 113 36.94 -7.48 25.72
N VAL A 114 36.67 -7.19 27.00
CA VAL A 114 37.70 -6.72 27.95
C VAL A 114 38.45 -7.87 28.62
N VAL A 115 37.74 -8.93 29.01
CA VAL A 115 38.29 -9.99 29.87
C VAL A 115 38.79 -11.19 29.09
N VAL A 116 38.17 -11.53 27.96
CA VAL A 116 38.44 -12.80 27.26
C VAL A 116 38.65 -12.69 25.73
N PRO A 117 39.43 -11.71 25.22
CA PRO A 117 39.69 -11.60 23.78
C PRO A 117 40.44 -12.82 23.21
N ASP A 118 41.34 -13.44 23.98
CA ASP A 118 42.14 -14.58 23.53
C ASP A 118 41.34 -15.87 23.34
N LEU A 119 40.18 -16.02 24.02
CA LEU A 119 39.32 -17.19 23.85
C LEU A 119 38.63 -17.19 22.48
N LEU A 120 38.35 -16.00 21.94
CA LEU A 120 37.73 -15.86 20.62
C LEU A 120 38.74 -16.08 19.48
N LYS A 121 40.04 -15.92 19.73
CA LYS A 121 41.08 -16.05 18.69
C LYS A 121 41.10 -17.41 18.02
N ASN A 122 40.82 -18.46 18.78
CA ASN A 122 40.88 -19.85 18.32
C ASN A 122 39.53 -20.39 17.78
N LEU A 123 38.51 -19.55 17.67
CA LEU A 123 37.20 -19.97 17.16
C LEU A 123 37.33 -20.38 15.68
N PRO A 124 36.97 -21.62 15.29
CA PRO A 124 37.01 -22.03 13.90
C PRO A 124 36.00 -21.24 13.06
N THR A 125 36.43 -20.72 11.90
CA THR A 125 35.51 -20.02 10.99
C THR A 125 34.37 -20.92 10.50
N SER A 126 34.59 -22.24 10.47
CA SER A 126 33.55 -23.22 10.14
C SER A 126 32.42 -23.27 11.17
N ALA A 127 32.72 -23.06 12.46
CA ALA A 127 31.70 -23.00 13.50
C ALA A 127 30.84 -21.73 13.35
N LEU A 128 31.47 -20.58 13.07
CA LEU A 128 30.77 -19.33 12.79
C LEU A 128 29.90 -19.45 11.54
N ALA A 129 30.43 -20.02 10.46
CA ALA A 129 29.67 -20.28 9.24
C ALA A 129 28.46 -21.18 9.50
N ALA A 130 28.61 -22.25 10.28
CA ALA A 130 27.50 -23.14 10.63
C ALA A 130 26.39 -22.40 11.40
N VAL A 131 26.75 -21.55 12.36
CA VAL A 131 25.77 -20.74 13.12
C VAL A 131 25.04 -19.74 12.22
N VAL A 132 25.76 -19.05 11.33
CA VAL A 132 25.17 -18.10 10.37
C VAL A 132 24.26 -18.83 9.37
N SER A 133 24.69 -19.96 8.81
CA SER A 133 23.87 -20.77 7.89
C SER A 133 22.61 -21.32 8.56
N ALA A 134 22.73 -21.83 9.80
CA ALA A 134 21.56 -22.29 10.56
C ALA A 134 20.56 -21.16 10.80
N SER A 135 21.05 -19.96 11.13
CA SER A 135 20.20 -18.77 11.30
C SER A 135 19.54 -18.36 9.98
N ALA A 136 20.28 -18.36 8.88
CA ALA A 136 19.78 -17.99 7.55
C ALA A 136 18.70 -18.95 7.05
N ILE A 137 18.85 -20.27 7.27
CA ILE A 137 17.83 -21.26 6.92
C ILE A 137 16.53 -21.01 7.69
N GLY A 138 16.63 -20.60 8.96
CA GLY A 138 15.47 -20.26 9.80
C GLY A 138 14.68 -19.04 9.32
N LEU A 139 15.29 -18.16 8.52
CA LEU A 139 14.62 -17.00 7.93
C LEU A 139 13.82 -17.33 6.66
N ILE A 140 13.95 -18.54 6.11
CA ILE A 140 13.24 -18.94 4.89
C ILE A 140 11.82 -19.40 5.23
N GLU A 141 10.84 -18.53 5.04
CA GLU A 141 9.42 -18.78 5.32
C GLU A 141 8.69 -19.42 4.11
N VAL A 142 8.99 -20.70 3.83
CA VAL A 142 8.40 -21.43 2.68
C VAL A 142 6.86 -21.53 2.76
N ALA A 143 6.30 -21.60 3.97
CA ALA A 143 4.86 -21.70 4.17
C ALA A 143 4.13 -20.45 3.68
N ASP A 144 4.70 -19.26 3.92
CA ASP A 144 4.12 -17.99 3.52
C ASP A 144 4.22 -17.78 2.01
N LEU A 145 5.35 -18.13 1.38
CA LEU A 145 5.46 -18.14 -0.09
C LEU A 145 4.41 -19.04 -0.74
N ARG A 146 4.16 -20.23 -0.17
CA ARG A 146 3.14 -21.15 -0.68
C ARG A 146 1.72 -20.60 -0.50
N ARG A 147 1.48 -19.85 0.58
CA ARG A 147 0.21 -19.15 0.83
C ARG A 147 -0.01 -18.04 -0.20
N ILE A 148 1.00 -17.20 -0.44
CA ILE A 148 0.93 -16.13 -1.45
C ILE A 148 0.63 -16.71 -2.83
N TYR A 149 1.34 -17.76 -3.24
CA TYR A 149 1.10 -18.41 -4.54
C TYR A 149 -0.34 -18.91 -4.73
N ARG A 150 -0.98 -19.38 -3.66
CA ARG A 150 -2.38 -19.85 -3.70
C ARG A 150 -3.38 -18.70 -3.80
N ILE A 151 -3.08 -17.54 -3.21
CA ILE A 151 -3.98 -16.38 -3.15
C ILE A 151 -3.79 -15.51 -4.39
N GLN A 152 -2.57 -15.06 -4.64
CA GLN A 152 -2.24 -14.12 -5.72
C GLN A 152 -0.91 -14.53 -6.38
N ARG A 153 -1.02 -15.25 -7.50
CA ARG A 153 0.15 -15.77 -8.23
C ARG A 153 1.09 -14.67 -8.71
N TRP A 154 0.56 -13.48 -8.98
CA TRP A 154 1.34 -12.33 -9.40
C TRP A 154 2.30 -11.86 -8.30
N GLU A 155 1.80 -11.64 -7.08
CA GLU A 155 2.62 -11.27 -5.91
C GLU A 155 3.70 -12.31 -5.60
N PHE A 156 3.42 -13.60 -5.84
CA PHE A 156 4.43 -14.64 -5.69
C PHE A 156 5.59 -14.43 -6.66
N TRP A 157 5.31 -14.20 -7.95
CA TRP A 157 6.37 -13.99 -8.93
C TRP A 157 7.15 -12.70 -8.68
N LEU A 158 6.48 -11.64 -8.21
CA LEU A 158 7.16 -10.42 -7.75
C LEU A 158 8.09 -10.70 -6.57
N SER A 159 7.65 -11.48 -5.58
CA SER A 159 8.48 -11.88 -4.44
C SER A 159 9.72 -12.68 -4.89
N ILE A 160 9.55 -13.61 -5.84
CA ILE A 160 10.65 -14.37 -6.44
C ILE A 160 11.60 -13.45 -7.23
N ALA A 161 11.06 -12.50 -8.00
CA ALA A 161 11.87 -11.53 -8.74
C ALA A 161 12.70 -10.63 -7.80
N CYS A 162 12.11 -10.13 -6.71
CA CYS A 162 12.82 -9.38 -5.68
C CYS A 162 13.92 -10.23 -5.01
N THR A 163 13.60 -11.48 -4.68
CA THR A 163 14.57 -12.43 -4.08
C THR A 163 15.74 -12.69 -5.02
N ALA A 164 15.46 -12.97 -6.29
CA ALA A 164 16.47 -13.18 -7.32
C ALA A 164 17.29 -11.91 -7.57
N GLY A 165 16.64 -10.74 -7.56
CA GLY A 165 17.30 -9.44 -7.68
C GLY A 165 18.33 -9.22 -6.59
N VAL A 166 17.98 -9.44 -5.32
CA VAL A 166 18.93 -9.36 -4.20
C VAL A 166 20.03 -10.41 -4.30
N ALA A 167 19.71 -11.65 -4.67
CA ALA A 167 20.68 -12.74 -4.76
C ALA A 167 21.73 -12.53 -5.86
N VAL A 168 21.34 -11.91 -6.99
CA VAL A 168 22.22 -11.72 -8.16
C VAL A 168 22.92 -10.36 -8.15
N LEU A 169 22.21 -9.28 -7.81
CA LEU A 169 22.74 -7.91 -7.90
C LEU A 169 23.42 -7.45 -6.62
N GLY A 170 23.16 -8.12 -5.50
CA GLY A 170 23.59 -7.68 -4.17
C GLY A 170 22.46 -7.03 -3.39
N ALA A 171 22.70 -6.82 -2.09
CA ALA A 171 21.67 -6.33 -1.18
C ALA A 171 21.20 -4.90 -1.54
N VAL A 172 22.13 -3.98 -1.78
CA VAL A 172 21.81 -2.56 -2.00
C VAL A 172 21.01 -2.39 -3.30
N GLU A 173 21.54 -2.93 -4.41
CA GLU A 173 20.93 -2.88 -5.74
C GLU A 173 19.61 -3.65 -5.78
N GLY A 174 19.55 -4.83 -5.16
CA GLY A 174 18.34 -5.64 -5.10
C GLY A 174 17.20 -5.00 -4.31
N ILE A 175 17.51 -4.30 -3.21
CA ILE A 175 16.53 -3.52 -2.46
C ILE A 175 16.02 -2.34 -3.29
N GLY A 176 16.93 -1.63 -3.99
CA GLY A 176 16.54 -0.57 -4.91
C GLY A 176 15.58 -1.08 -6.00
N LEU A 177 15.88 -2.23 -6.59
CA LEU A 177 15.01 -2.89 -7.56
C LEU A 177 13.63 -3.24 -6.94
N ALA A 178 13.61 -3.82 -5.74
CA ALA A 178 12.38 -4.19 -5.06
C ALA A 178 11.47 -2.98 -4.79
N ILE A 179 12.06 -1.85 -4.36
CA ILE A 179 11.32 -0.59 -4.15
C ILE A 179 10.72 -0.09 -5.46
N VAL A 180 11.51 -0.07 -6.54
CA VAL A 180 11.01 0.36 -7.86
C VAL A 180 9.87 -0.53 -8.33
N ILE A 181 9.99 -1.85 -8.20
CA ILE A 181 8.93 -2.80 -8.53
C ILE A 181 7.66 -2.53 -7.70
N ALA A 182 7.78 -2.34 -6.39
CA ALA A 182 6.65 -2.07 -5.51
C ALA A 182 5.94 -0.74 -5.86
N VAL A 183 6.70 0.30 -6.21
CA VAL A 183 6.12 1.59 -6.67
C VAL A 183 5.41 1.41 -8.00
N ILE A 184 5.99 0.67 -8.95
CA ILE A 184 5.36 0.38 -10.23
C ILE A 184 4.06 -0.41 -10.03
N GLU A 185 4.05 -1.43 -9.18
CA GLU A 185 2.86 -2.21 -8.85
C GLU A 185 1.75 -1.34 -8.26
N LEU A 186 2.09 -0.50 -7.27
CA LEU A 186 1.15 0.44 -6.66
C LEU A 186 0.54 1.39 -7.71
N LEU A 187 1.36 1.92 -8.62
CA LEU A 187 0.90 2.79 -9.69
C LEU A 187 0.04 2.05 -10.72
N TRP A 188 0.41 0.81 -11.05
CA TRP A 188 -0.32 -0.02 -12.01
C TRP A 188 -1.73 -0.35 -11.51
N ASP A 189 -1.85 -0.73 -10.24
CA ASP A 189 -3.13 -1.02 -9.61
C ASP A 189 -3.99 0.24 -9.47
N ALA A 190 -3.40 1.38 -9.11
CA ALA A 190 -4.11 2.65 -9.02
C ALA A 190 -4.59 3.16 -10.40
N TRP A 191 -3.84 2.87 -11.47
CA TRP A 191 -4.19 3.29 -12.83
C TRP A 191 -5.35 2.47 -13.43
N ARG A 192 -5.53 1.21 -13.02
CA ARG A 192 -6.56 0.31 -13.58
C ARG A 192 -7.59 -0.10 -12.54
N PRO A 193 -8.34 0.86 -11.98
CA PRO A 193 -9.33 0.54 -10.98
C PRO A 193 -10.49 -0.25 -11.59
N TYR A 194 -11.21 -0.92 -10.72
CA TYR A 194 -12.42 -1.64 -11.11
C TYR A 194 -13.52 -0.66 -11.53
N SER A 195 -14.21 -0.99 -12.61
CA SER A 195 -15.36 -0.23 -13.10
C SER A 195 -16.49 -1.20 -13.42
N ALA A 196 -17.73 -0.83 -13.10
CA ALA A 196 -18.88 -1.68 -13.33
C ALA A 196 -20.10 -0.89 -13.83
N VAL A 197 -20.88 -1.51 -14.70
CA VAL A 197 -22.25 -1.06 -14.97
C VAL A 197 -23.16 -1.72 -13.94
N LEU A 198 -24.00 -0.92 -13.29
CA LEU A 198 -24.89 -1.38 -12.25
C LEU A 198 -26.29 -1.63 -12.82
N GLY A 199 -26.86 -2.78 -12.44
CA GLY A 199 -28.24 -3.15 -12.72
C GLY A 199 -28.95 -3.53 -11.44
N ARG A 200 -30.27 -3.64 -11.52
CA ARG A 200 -31.09 -4.12 -10.41
C ARG A 200 -31.13 -5.64 -10.43
N ALA A 201 -30.60 -6.28 -9.39
CA ALA A 201 -30.75 -7.72 -9.19
C ALA A 201 -32.04 -8.03 -8.41
N ASP A 202 -32.80 -9.05 -8.82
CA ASP A 202 -33.96 -9.48 -8.05
C ASP A 202 -33.50 -10.25 -6.78
N GLY A 203 -34.18 -10.02 -5.65
CA GLY A 203 -33.87 -10.66 -4.36
C GLY A 203 -32.81 -9.96 -3.51
N VAL A 204 -32.11 -8.94 -4.02
CA VAL A 204 -31.15 -8.12 -3.27
C VAL A 204 -31.43 -6.64 -3.52
N LYS A 205 -31.65 -5.85 -2.47
CA LYS A 205 -31.90 -4.41 -2.59
C LYS A 205 -30.64 -3.69 -3.08
N GLY A 206 -30.82 -2.66 -3.91
CA GLY A 206 -29.74 -1.82 -4.43
C GLY A 206 -29.24 -2.22 -5.82
N TYR A 207 -28.39 -1.37 -6.41
CA TYR A 207 -27.87 -1.56 -7.75
C TYR A 207 -26.52 -2.26 -7.70
N HIS A 208 -26.39 -3.37 -8.44
CA HIS A 208 -25.28 -4.30 -8.37
C HIS A 208 -24.61 -4.49 -9.72
N ASP A 209 -23.34 -4.85 -9.69
CA ASP A 209 -22.55 -5.13 -10.88
C ASP A 209 -23.15 -6.27 -11.71
N ILE A 210 -23.51 -5.98 -12.96
CA ILE A 210 -24.13 -6.93 -13.88
C ILE A 210 -23.22 -8.12 -14.25
N THR A 211 -21.89 -7.97 -14.11
CA THR A 211 -20.96 -9.09 -14.33
C THR A 211 -21.04 -10.14 -13.22
N ARG A 212 -21.47 -9.73 -12.01
CA ARG A 212 -21.67 -10.61 -10.85
C ARG A 212 -23.12 -11.05 -10.71
N TYR A 213 -24.06 -10.26 -11.22
CA TYR A 213 -25.50 -10.56 -11.26
C TYR A 213 -26.00 -10.51 -12.72
N PRO A 214 -25.83 -11.59 -13.50
CA PRO A 214 -26.18 -11.61 -14.93
C PRO A 214 -27.66 -11.37 -15.21
N ASP A 215 -28.53 -11.75 -14.26
CA ASP A 215 -29.99 -11.55 -14.35
C ASP A 215 -30.42 -10.13 -13.93
N ALA A 216 -29.47 -9.24 -13.63
CA ALA A 216 -29.78 -7.88 -13.23
C ALA A 216 -30.42 -7.09 -14.39
N ARG A 217 -31.56 -6.47 -14.10
CA ARG A 217 -32.29 -5.63 -15.05
C ARG A 217 -31.65 -4.25 -15.16
N LEU A 218 -31.53 -3.78 -16.40
CA LEU A 218 -31.08 -2.42 -16.71
C LEU A 218 -32.29 -1.53 -16.99
N ILE A 219 -32.21 -0.27 -16.56
CA ILE A 219 -33.28 0.71 -16.77
C ILE A 219 -33.15 1.28 -18.19
N PRO A 220 -34.18 1.17 -19.05
CA PRO A 220 -34.10 1.71 -20.41
C PRO A 220 -33.73 3.21 -20.46
N GLY A 221 -32.66 3.52 -21.19
CA GLY A 221 -32.11 4.86 -21.36
C GLY A 221 -31.33 5.42 -20.18
N LEU A 222 -31.11 4.66 -19.10
CA LEU A 222 -30.31 5.06 -17.95
C LEU A 222 -29.15 4.09 -17.74
N VAL A 223 -27.92 4.61 -17.79
CA VAL A 223 -26.72 3.85 -17.47
C VAL A 223 -26.22 4.28 -16.09
N LEU A 224 -26.15 3.33 -15.15
CA LEU A 224 -25.52 3.52 -13.86
C LEU A 224 -24.10 2.97 -13.94
N PHE A 225 -23.09 3.83 -13.85
CA PHE A 225 -21.69 3.48 -13.98
C PHE A 225 -20.95 3.72 -12.66
N ARG A 226 -20.27 2.72 -12.13
CA ARG A 226 -19.48 2.82 -10.90
C ARG A 226 -17.99 2.78 -11.23
N TRP A 227 -17.25 3.69 -10.61
CA TRP A 227 -15.80 3.78 -10.70
C TRP A 227 -15.18 3.67 -9.31
N ASP A 228 -14.38 2.63 -9.07
CA ASP A 228 -13.92 2.26 -7.73
C ASP A 228 -12.56 2.90 -7.36
N ALA A 229 -12.33 4.19 -7.68
CA ALA A 229 -11.08 4.90 -7.37
C ALA A 229 -11.18 6.43 -7.41
N PRO A 230 -10.21 7.17 -6.82
CA PRO A 230 -10.04 8.60 -7.12
C PRO A 230 -9.74 8.81 -8.62
N LEU A 231 -10.11 9.98 -9.13
CA LEU A 231 -9.75 10.41 -10.47
C LEU A 231 -8.46 11.25 -10.40
N PHE A 232 -7.45 10.81 -11.14
CA PHE A 232 -6.19 11.51 -11.26
C PHE A 232 -5.59 11.33 -12.67
N PHE A 233 -4.56 12.11 -13.00
CA PHE A 233 -4.01 12.23 -14.34
C PHE A 233 -3.71 10.89 -15.03
N ALA A 234 -3.31 9.86 -14.27
CA ALA A 234 -3.00 8.56 -14.87
C ALA A 234 -4.28 7.88 -15.37
N ASN A 235 -5.35 7.85 -14.56
CA ASN A 235 -6.56 7.09 -14.88
C ASN A 235 -7.69 7.87 -15.54
N ALA A 236 -7.51 9.18 -15.77
CA ALA A 236 -8.49 10.05 -16.40
C ALA A 236 -8.95 9.54 -17.77
N GLU A 237 -8.01 9.20 -18.66
CA GLU A 237 -8.32 8.68 -20.00
C GLU A 237 -9.07 7.34 -19.94
N LEU A 238 -8.63 6.46 -19.04
CA LEU A 238 -9.29 5.16 -18.87
C LEU A 238 -10.73 5.35 -18.36
N PHE A 239 -10.97 6.30 -17.47
CA PHE A 239 -12.32 6.63 -17.02
C PHE A 239 -13.18 7.13 -18.20
N HIS A 240 -12.66 8.07 -18.99
CA HIS A 240 -13.32 8.59 -20.18
C HIS A 240 -13.75 7.46 -21.13
N ASP A 241 -12.80 6.60 -21.52
CA ASP A 241 -13.04 5.50 -22.44
C ASP A 241 -14.06 4.51 -21.89
N ARG A 242 -13.93 4.14 -20.60
CA ARG A 242 -14.85 3.18 -19.96
C ARG A 242 -16.27 3.71 -19.82
N VAL A 243 -16.41 5.02 -19.60
CA VAL A 243 -17.71 5.68 -19.60
C VAL A 243 -18.35 5.60 -20.98
N LEU A 244 -17.61 5.95 -22.03
CA LEU A 244 -18.12 5.89 -23.41
C LEU A 244 -18.44 4.45 -23.83
N ASP A 245 -17.60 3.49 -23.47
CA ASP A 245 -17.84 2.06 -23.69
C ASP A 245 -19.14 1.60 -23.02
N ALA A 246 -19.41 2.06 -21.79
CA ALA A 246 -20.64 1.74 -21.07
C ALA A 246 -21.88 2.34 -21.75
N VAL A 247 -21.76 3.54 -22.33
CA VAL A 247 -22.83 4.17 -23.12
C VAL A 247 -23.08 3.40 -24.41
N VAL A 248 -22.03 3.07 -25.16
CA VAL A 248 -22.13 2.35 -26.45
C VAL A 248 -22.64 0.92 -26.26
N SER A 249 -22.24 0.26 -25.17
CA SER A 249 -22.67 -1.11 -24.84
C SER A 249 -24.09 -1.18 -24.26
N SER A 250 -24.74 -0.05 -24.02
CA SER A 250 -26.12 -0.02 -23.52
C SER A 250 -27.08 -0.66 -24.53
N PRO A 251 -27.99 -1.55 -24.10
CA PRO A 251 -28.97 -2.19 -24.99
C PRO A 251 -30.03 -1.21 -25.51
N THR A 252 -30.14 -0.02 -24.92
CA THR A 252 -31.12 1.01 -25.28
C THR A 252 -30.43 2.37 -25.46
N PRO A 253 -30.96 3.26 -26.32
CA PRO A 253 -30.42 4.61 -26.48
C PRO A 253 -30.34 5.34 -25.14
N VAL A 254 -29.12 5.70 -24.74
CA VAL A 254 -28.85 6.33 -23.45
C VAL A 254 -29.37 7.77 -23.48
N ARG A 255 -30.06 8.17 -22.42
CA ARG A 255 -30.47 9.55 -22.16
C ARG A 255 -29.69 10.11 -20.98
N TRP A 256 -29.56 9.32 -19.91
CA TRP A 256 -28.85 9.71 -18.70
C TRP A 256 -27.73 8.71 -18.43
N LEU A 257 -26.55 9.23 -18.13
CA LEU A 257 -25.44 8.48 -17.58
C LEU A 257 -25.19 8.99 -16.17
N VAL A 258 -25.28 8.09 -15.19
CA VAL A 258 -25.06 8.42 -13.78
C VAL A 258 -23.79 7.74 -13.31
N VAL A 259 -22.83 8.54 -12.87
CA VAL A 259 -21.63 8.05 -12.21
C VAL A 259 -21.90 7.90 -10.72
N ALA A 260 -21.87 6.67 -10.22
CA ALA A 260 -21.85 6.37 -8.79
C ALA A 260 -20.48 6.74 -8.23
N ALA A 261 -20.41 7.94 -7.62
CA ALA A 261 -19.20 8.64 -7.26
C ALA A 261 -18.78 8.46 -5.79
N GLU A 262 -19.46 7.60 -5.02
CA GLU A 262 -19.07 7.28 -3.64
C GLU A 262 -17.58 6.88 -3.49
N PRO A 263 -17.00 6.05 -4.41
CA PRO A 263 -15.60 5.66 -4.31
C PRO A 263 -14.63 6.74 -4.81
N ILE A 264 -15.12 7.76 -5.52
CA ILE A 264 -14.31 8.87 -6.03
C ILE A 264 -14.00 9.79 -4.85
N THR A 265 -12.83 9.60 -4.25
CA THR A 265 -12.39 10.33 -3.05
C THR A 265 -11.67 11.64 -3.35
N SER A 266 -11.16 11.80 -4.57
CA SER A 266 -10.45 13.00 -5.02
C SER A 266 -10.52 13.12 -6.54
N VAL A 267 -10.37 14.35 -7.03
CA VAL A 267 -10.23 14.72 -8.44
C VAL A 267 -9.04 15.69 -8.54
N ASP A 268 -8.17 15.52 -9.53
CA ASP A 268 -7.08 16.46 -9.86
C ASP A 268 -7.43 17.35 -11.06
N VAL A 269 -6.52 18.26 -11.42
CA VAL A 269 -6.74 19.23 -12.51
C VAL A 269 -6.90 18.54 -13.86
N THR A 270 -6.02 17.60 -14.18
CA THR A 270 -6.07 16.85 -15.46
C THR A 270 -7.37 16.08 -15.60
N SER A 271 -7.84 15.45 -14.52
CA SER A 271 -9.12 14.73 -14.52
C SER A 271 -10.31 15.69 -14.63
N ALA A 272 -10.20 16.90 -14.10
CA ALA A 272 -11.23 17.91 -14.25
C ALA A 272 -11.35 18.38 -15.71
N ASP A 273 -10.23 18.59 -16.40
CA ASP A 273 -10.23 18.93 -17.83
C ASP A 273 -10.83 17.81 -18.68
N MET A 274 -10.47 16.56 -18.40
CA MET A 274 -11.09 15.38 -19.03
C MET A 274 -12.60 15.32 -18.76
N LEU A 275 -13.05 15.58 -17.52
CA LEU A 275 -14.48 15.61 -17.20
C LEU A 275 -15.22 16.71 -17.98
N ALA A 276 -14.60 17.88 -18.20
CA ALA A 276 -15.17 18.92 -19.03
C ALA A 276 -15.36 18.46 -20.48
N GLU A 277 -14.36 17.79 -21.07
CA GLU A 277 -14.47 17.22 -22.41
C GLU A 277 -15.53 16.12 -22.51
N LEU A 278 -15.60 15.25 -21.50
CA LEU A 278 -16.62 14.22 -21.40
C LEU A 278 -18.03 14.79 -21.34
N ILE A 279 -18.24 15.88 -20.58
CA ILE A 279 -19.51 16.59 -20.50
C ILE A 279 -19.94 17.10 -21.87
N GLU A 280 -19.04 17.77 -22.59
CA GLU A 280 -19.35 18.30 -23.93
C GLU A 280 -19.66 17.16 -24.92
N THR A 281 -18.90 16.08 -24.87
CA THR A 281 -19.08 14.90 -25.73
C THR A 281 -20.45 14.25 -25.50
N LEU A 282 -20.83 14.04 -24.22
CA LEU A 282 -22.12 13.47 -23.87
C LEU A 282 -23.27 14.43 -24.20
N HIS A 283 -23.12 15.73 -23.94
CA HIS A 283 -24.13 16.72 -24.32
C HIS A 283 -24.36 16.78 -25.83
N ALA A 284 -23.30 16.71 -26.64
CA ALA A 284 -23.42 16.66 -28.11
C ALA A 284 -24.18 15.42 -28.59
N ALA A 285 -24.12 14.32 -27.84
CA ALA A 285 -24.90 13.10 -28.08
C ALA A 285 -26.31 13.14 -27.48
N GLY A 286 -26.71 14.25 -26.83
CA GLY A 286 -28.00 14.38 -26.14
C GLY A 286 -28.10 13.58 -24.84
N ILE A 287 -26.95 13.20 -24.25
CA ILE A 287 -26.85 12.43 -23.02
C ILE A 287 -26.52 13.38 -21.86
N GLN A 288 -27.30 13.30 -20.78
CA GLN A 288 -27.06 14.06 -19.55
C GLN A 288 -26.14 13.26 -18.62
N LEU A 289 -25.00 13.86 -18.23
CA LEU A 289 -24.10 13.32 -17.22
C LEU A 289 -24.56 13.76 -15.81
N CYS A 290 -24.74 12.78 -14.92
CA CYS A 290 -25.15 12.98 -13.54
C CYS A 290 -24.18 12.26 -12.58
N PHE A 291 -24.12 12.71 -11.33
CA PHE A 291 -23.30 12.10 -10.28
C PHE A 291 -24.18 11.74 -9.09
N ALA A 292 -24.04 10.52 -8.58
CA ALA A 292 -24.67 10.07 -7.34
C ALA A 292 -23.61 9.89 -6.24
N GLU A 293 -23.94 10.25 -5.00
CA GLU A 293 -23.13 9.96 -3.80
C GLU A 293 -21.73 10.61 -3.81
N MET A 294 -21.57 11.71 -4.55
CA MET A 294 -20.31 12.44 -4.55
C MET A 294 -20.04 13.11 -3.20
N LYS A 295 -18.84 12.88 -2.67
CA LYS A 295 -18.36 13.46 -1.40
C LYS A 295 -18.18 14.97 -1.51
N ASP A 296 -18.49 15.69 -0.43
CA ASP A 296 -18.43 17.16 -0.42
C ASP A 296 -17.03 17.73 -0.69
N PRO A 297 -15.92 17.17 -0.15
CA PRO A 297 -14.58 17.64 -0.52
C PRO A 297 -14.27 17.52 -2.02
N VAL A 298 -14.91 16.58 -2.72
CA VAL A 298 -14.77 16.43 -4.18
C VAL A 298 -15.60 17.48 -4.91
N LYS A 299 -16.84 17.72 -4.47
CA LYS A 299 -17.67 18.81 -5.00
C LYS A 299 -16.97 20.17 -4.86
N ASP A 300 -16.33 20.42 -3.72
CA ASP A 300 -15.58 21.66 -3.48
C ASP A 300 -14.42 21.83 -4.46
N LYS A 301 -13.74 20.74 -4.83
CA LYS A 301 -12.73 20.77 -5.89
C LYS A 301 -13.35 21.05 -7.27
N LEU A 302 -14.44 20.38 -7.62
CA LEU A 302 -15.14 20.62 -8.90
C LEU A 302 -15.64 22.06 -9.05
N LYS A 303 -16.10 22.67 -7.95
CA LYS A 303 -16.46 24.11 -7.91
C LYS A 303 -15.25 25.00 -8.20
N ARG A 304 -14.10 24.71 -7.59
CA ARG A 304 -12.85 25.45 -7.84
C ARG A 304 -12.35 25.30 -9.29
N PHE A 305 -12.63 24.16 -9.92
CA PHE A 305 -12.33 23.91 -11.33
C PHE A 305 -13.37 24.47 -12.30
N GLY A 306 -14.46 25.09 -11.82
CA GLY A 306 -15.52 25.65 -12.66
C GLY A 306 -16.45 24.62 -13.31
N LEU A 307 -16.28 23.33 -13.03
CA LEU A 307 -17.11 22.26 -13.59
C LEU A 307 -18.54 22.26 -13.06
N PHE A 308 -18.72 22.75 -11.82
CA PHE A 308 -20.03 22.77 -11.18
C PHE A 308 -21.02 23.68 -11.92
N GLU A 309 -20.55 24.79 -12.49
CA GLU A 309 -21.38 25.71 -13.29
C GLU A 309 -21.80 25.08 -14.62
N ARG A 310 -20.97 24.22 -15.21
CA ARG A 310 -21.25 23.52 -16.48
C ARG A 310 -22.25 22.38 -16.31
N LEU A 311 -22.14 21.64 -15.21
CA LEU A 311 -23.02 20.51 -14.86
C LEU A 311 -24.37 20.97 -14.28
N GLY A 312 -24.37 22.08 -13.53
CA GLY A 312 -25.52 22.57 -12.78
C GLY A 312 -25.86 21.71 -11.55
N ASP A 313 -26.32 22.35 -10.47
CA ASP A 313 -26.62 21.69 -9.17
C ASP A 313 -27.58 20.51 -9.29
N ALA A 314 -28.46 20.53 -10.30
CA ALA A 314 -29.47 19.52 -10.52
C ALA A 314 -28.94 18.14 -10.95
N THR A 315 -27.65 18.03 -11.31
CA THR A 315 -27.01 16.79 -11.76
C THR A 315 -26.32 16.01 -10.63
N PHE A 316 -26.25 16.60 -9.43
CA PHE A 316 -25.67 15.96 -8.25
C PHE A 316 -26.77 15.43 -7.33
N PHE A 317 -26.71 14.13 -7.06
CA PHE A 317 -27.70 13.42 -6.27
C PHE A 317 -27.12 12.84 -4.99
N PRO A 318 -27.90 12.82 -3.89
CA PRO A 318 -27.43 12.28 -2.62
C PRO A 318 -27.28 10.76 -2.64
N THR A 319 -28.11 10.04 -3.41
CA THR A 319 -28.07 8.57 -3.53
C THR A 319 -28.35 8.13 -4.97
N ILE A 320 -27.92 6.91 -5.32
CA ILE A 320 -28.29 6.30 -6.61
C ILE A 320 -29.82 6.16 -6.72
N GLY A 321 -30.48 5.73 -5.63
CA GLY A 321 -31.94 5.58 -5.59
C GLY A 321 -32.68 6.88 -5.93
N THR A 322 -32.28 8.01 -5.33
CA THR A 322 -32.86 9.34 -5.63
C THR A 322 -32.66 9.71 -7.11
N THR A 323 -31.51 9.36 -7.68
CA THR A 323 -31.23 9.62 -9.10
C THR A 323 -32.17 8.84 -10.01
N VAL A 324 -32.37 7.55 -9.71
CA VAL A 324 -33.27 6.68 -10.46
C VAL A 324 -34.71 7.17 -10.35
N SER A 325 -35.18 7.49 -9.14
CA SER A 325 -36.54 8.02 -8.94
C SER A 325 -36.79 9.26 -9.81
N ARG A 326 -35.84 10.22 -9.82
CA ARG A 326 -35.98 11.43 -10.64
C ARG A 326 -35.95 11.15 -12.14
N TYR A 327 -35.13 10.18 -12.59
CA TYR A 327 -35.12 9.76 -13.99
C TYR A 327 -36.49 9.21 -14.42
N LEU A 328 -37.10 8.36 -13.58
CA LEU A 328 -38.40 7.74 -13.83
C LEU A 328 -39.57 8.73 -13.76
N GLU A 329 -39.48 9.77 -12.92
CA GLU A 329 -40.46 10.86 -12.90
C GLU A 329 -40.42 11.69 -14.20
N THR A 330 -39.23 11.86 -14.77
CA THR A 330 -39.02 12.68 -15.97
C THR A 330 -39.26 11.91 -17.27
N HIS A 331 -39.05 10.59 -17.25
CA HIS A 331 -39.17 9.73 -18.42
C HIS A 331 -40.16 8.60 -18.12
N ALA A 332 -41.22 8.51 -18.93
CA ALA A 332 -42.19 7.43 -18.85
C ALA A 332 -41.54 6.10 -19.29
N VAL A 333 -40.89 5.43 -18.35
CA VAL A 333 -40.28 4.11 -18.51
C VAL A 333 -41.04 3.15 -17.61
N ASP A 334 -41.46 2.01 -18.18
CA ASP A 334 -42.08 0.94 -17.39
C ASP A 334 -41.01 0.26 -16.52
N TRP A 335 -40.87 0.79 -15.31
CA TRP A 335 -39.93 0.32 -14.32
C TRP A 335 -40.58 0.29 -12.95
N VAL A 336 -40.53 -0.87 -12.32
CA VAL A 336 -40.96 -1.06 -10.94
C VAL A 336 -39.70 -1.29 -10.12
N ASP A 337 -39.39 -0.37 -9.20
CA ASP A 337 -38.27 -0.57 -8.27
C ASP A 337 -38.66 -1.56 -7.15
N TRP A 338 -37.88 -1.69 -6.08
CA TRP A 338 -38.25 -2.53 -4.93
C TRP A 338 -39.54 -1.99 -4.31
N VAL A 339 -40.49 -2.87 -4.01
CA VAL A 339 -41.56 -2.51 -3.08
C VAL A 339 -40.91 -2.48 -1.70
N ASP A 340 -40.75 -1.30 -1.13
CA ASP A 340 -40.44 -1.17 0.29
C ASP A 340 -41.63 -1.76 1.04
N TRP A 341 -41.49 -2.99 1.52
CA TRP A 341 -42.44 -3.54 2.48
C TRP A 341 -42.32 -2.68 3.74
N VAL A 342 -43.21 -1.70 3.86
CA VAL A 342 -43.46 -1.02 5.13
C VAL A 342 -44.00 -2.10 6.06
N ASP A 343 -43.18 -2.49 7.03
CA ASP A 343 -43.58 -3.43 8.08
C ASP A 343 -44.69 -2.77 8.90
N GLU A 344 -45.95 -3.06 8.57
CA GLU A 344 -47.15 -2.61 9.30
C GLU A 344 -47.30 -3.31 10.68
N ARG A 345 -46.24 -3.92 11.23
CA ARG A 345 -46.24 -4.43 12.60
C ARG A 345 -45.62 -3.42 13.55
N ARG A 346 -46.46 -2.44 13.93
CA ARG A 346 -46.35 -1.77 15.24
C ARG A 346 -46.88 -2.66 16.35
#